data_AF-A0AAE3WP61-F1
#
_entry.id   AF-A0AAE3WP61-F1
#
_cell.length_a   1.000
_cell.length_b   1.000
_cell.length_c   1.000
_cell.angle_alpha   90.00
_cell.angle_beta   90.00
_cell.angle_gamma   90.00
#
_symmetry.space_group_name_H-M   'P 1'
#
loop_
_entity.id
_entity.type
_entity.pdbx_description
1 polymer ?
#
loop_
_entity_poly.entity_id
_entity_poly.type
_entity_poly.pdbx_seq_one_letter_code
_entity_poly.pdbx_strand_id
1 'polypeptide(L)'
;MSDTRPHYFIGIPISPEIANPIFEAAKHEPAFTFKKWVHPLDYHLTLIFLGAAEDSQLHQLKGSLQAIAEETETFSVQFGNIDVFGDRRQPRVLHLEPKENDRLAVLRERTKEAVLQ
;
A
#
# COMPACT_ATOMS: atom_id res chain seq x y z
N MET A 1 4.91 14.62 24.31
CA MET A 1 4.49 15.50 23.21
C MET A 1 4.43 14.63 21.98
N SER A 2 3.28 14.54 21.31
CA SER A 2 3.13 13.72 20.11
C SER A 2 4.03 14.28 19.01
N ASP A 3 4.86 13.44 18.39
CA ASP A 3 5.66 13.82 17.23
C ASP A 3 4.69 14.23 16.10
N THR A 4 4.71 15.52 15.72
CA THR A 4 3.82 16.08 14.69
C THR A 4 4.41 15.99 13.30
N ARG A 5 5.57 15.35 13.14
CA ARG A 5 6.19 15.21 11.82
C ARG A 5 5.31 14.33 10.93
N PRO A 6 5.16 14.67 9.64
CA PRO A 6 4.37 13.84 8.72
C PRO A 6 4.97 12.43 8.62
N HIS A 7 4.10 11.42 8.60
CA HIS A 7 4.50 10.04 8.39
C HIS A 7 4.33 9.67 6.92
N TYR A 8 5.35 9.06 6.34
CA TYR A 8 5.39 8.68 4.94
C TYR A 8 5.42 7.16 4.76
N PHE A 9 5.00 6.71 3.59
CA PHE A 9 5.15 5.35 3.10
C PHE A 9 5.35 5.36 1.58
N ILE A 10 5.86 4.26 1.05
CA ILE A 10 5.99 4.02 -0.39
C ILE A 10 4.97 2.96 -0.74
N GLY A 11 4.11 3.26 -1.71
CA GLY A 11 3.07 2.34 -2.15
C GLY A 11 2.87 2.38 -3.66
N ILE A 12 2.33 1.28 -4.19
CA ILE A 12 1.89 1.17 -5.56
C ILE A 12 0.39 1.50 -5.59
N PRO A 13 -0.04 2.56 -6.30
CA PRO A 13 -1.45 2.89 -6.39
C PRO A 13 -2.21 1.80 -7.15
N ILE A 14 -3.43 1.51 -6.71
CA ILE A 14 -4.32 0.59 -7.42
C ILE A 14 -5.17 1.43 -8.38
N SER A 15 -5.22 1.05 -9.66
CA SER A 15 -6.01 1.78 -10.64
C SER A 15 -7.52 1.73 -10.29
N PRO A 16 -8.31 2.76 -10.66
CA PRO A 16 -9.73 2.82 -10.32
C PRO A 16 -10.53 1.63 -10.84
N GLU A 17 -10.12 1.06 -11.98
CA GLU A 17 -10.74 -0.11 -12.59
C GLU A 17 -10.62 -1.38 -11.74
N ILE A 18 -9.60 -1.46 -10.88
CA ILE A 18 -9.40 -2.56 -9.92
C ILE A 18 -9.98 -2.18 -8.56
N ALA A 19 -9.76 -0.94 -8.12
CA ALA A 19 -10.17 -0.50 -6.78
C ALA A 19 -11.70 -0.42 -6.60
N ASN A 20 -12.43 0.07 -7.62
CA ASN A 20 -13.88 0.24 -7.52
C ASN A 20 -14.64 -1.09 -7.32
N PRO A 21 -14.37 -2.16 -8.10
CA PRO A 21 -15.00 -3.47 -7.85
C PRO A 21 -14.72 -4.02 -6.44
N ILE A 22 -13.49 -3.86 -5.92
CA ILE A 22 -13.13 -4.29 -4.57
C ILE A 22 -13.95 -3.53 -3.53
N PHE A 23 -14.02 -2.21 -3.66
CA PHE A 23 -14.80 -1.36 -2.76
C PHE A 23 -16.27 -1.74 -2.77
N GLU A 24 -16.88 -1.90 -3.94
CA GLU A 24 -18.29 -2.26 -4.06
C GLU A 24 -18.57 -3.66 -3.48
N ALA A 25 -17.70 -4.64 -3.71
CA ALA A 25 -17.82 -5.97 -3.11
C ALA A 25 -17.73 -5.92 -1.57
N ALA A 26 -16.73 -5.22 -1.03
CA ALA A 26 -16.54 -5.09 0.41
C ALA A 26 -17.69 -4.33 1.09
N LYS A 27 -18.19 -3.27 0.44
CA LYS A 27 -19.27 -2.42 0.98
C LYS A 27 -20.61 -3.15 1.08
N HIS A 28 -20.84 -4.13 0.22
CA HIS A 28 -22.06 -4.94 0.22
C HIS A 28 -21.94 -6.25 0.99
N GLU A 29 -20.75 -6.59 1.50
CA GLU A 29 -20.54 -7.77 2.35
C GLU A 29 -21.15 -7.53 3.75
N PRO A 30 -22.23 -8.25 4.14
CA PRO A 30 -22.91 -8.01 5.41
C PRO A 30 -22.02 -8.22 6.65
N ALA A 31 -20.96 -9.03 6.53
CA ALA A 31 -20.00 -9.25 7.60
C ALA A 31 -19.11 -8.03 7.90
N PHE A 32 -19.06 -7.02 7.01
CA PHE A 32 -18.15 -5.88 7.14
C PHE A 32 -18.86 -4.59 7.54
N THR A 33 -18.86 -4.29 8.83
CA THR A 33 -19.47 -3.08 9.40
C THR A 33 -18.44 -2.00 9.73
N PHE A 34 -17.84 -1.38 8.71
CA PHE A 34 -16.88 -0.30 8.88
C PHE A 34 -17.56 1.01 9.32
N LYS A 35 -16.94 1.73 10.27
CA LYS A 35 -17.40 3.09 10.69
C LYS A 35 -17.10 4.15 9.63
N LYS A 36 -16.00 3.98 8.89
CA LYS A 36 -15.57 4.86 7.82
C LYS A 36 -14.99 4.00 6.71
N TRP A 37 -15.42 4.25 5.48
CA TRP A 37 -14.85 3.66 4.30
C TRP A 37 -13.75 4.55 3.74
N VAL A 38 -12.63 3.94 3.36
CA VAL A 38 -11.55 4.60 2.62
C VAL A 38 -12.02 4.78 1.18
N HIS A 39 -11.69 5.91 0.56
CA HIS A 39 -12.05 6.17 -0.83
C HIS A 39 -11.31 5.16 -1.74
N PRO A 40 -11.94 4.59 -2.79
CA PRO A 40 -11.30 3.59 -3.64
C PRO A 40 -9.96 4.06 -4.23
N LEU A 41 -9.85 5.34 -4.58
CA LEU A 41 -8.62 5.93 -5.13
C LEU A 41 -7.47 6.02 -4.11
N ASP A 42 -7.76 5.85 -2.83
CA ASP A 42 -6.73 5.79 -1.79
C ASP A 42 -6.22 4.35 -1.59
N TYR A 43 -6.73 3.36 -2.33
CA TYR A 43 -6.24 1.98 -2.24
C TYR A 43 -4.86 1.87 -2.86
N HIS A 44 -3.97 1.22 -2.13
CA HIS A 44 -2.58 1.06 -2.52
C HIS A 44 -2.01 -0.23 -1.93
N LEU A 45 -1.02 -0.79 -2.61
CA LEU A 45 -0.16 -1.83 -2.05
C LEU A 45 1.04 -1.16 -1.40
N THR A 46 1.10 -1.15 -0.07
CA THR A 46 2.25 -0.58 0.65
C THR A 46 3.47 -1.48 0.50
N LEU A 47 4.60 -0.91 0.07
CA LEU A 47 5.89 -1.60 0.01
C LEU A 47 6.68 -1.41 1.31
N ILE A 48 6.84 -0.15 1.73
CA ILE A 48 7.68 0.25 2.87
C ILE A 48 7.00 1.40 3.63
N PHE A 49 6.92 1.29 4.96
CA PHE A 49 6.58 2.41 5.84
C PHE A 49 7.85 3.13 6.27
N LEU A 50 7.94 4.44 6.01
CA LEU A 50 9.11 5.28 6.34
C LEU A 50 9.00 5.87 7.75
N GLY A 51 7.78 6.20 8.20
CA GLY A 51 7.60 7.02 9.38
C GLY A 51 7.94 8.49 9.09
N ALA A 52 8.45 9.21 10.09
CA ALA A 52 8.86 10.60 9.91
C ALA A 52 10.14 10.69 9.05
N ALA A 53 10.11 11.51 8.01
CA ALA A 53 11.23 11.75 7.11
C ALA A 53 11.41 13.25 6.83
N GLU A 54 12.66 13.68 6.66
CA GLU A 54 13.03 15.04 6.25
C GLU A 54 12.83 15.24 4.74
N ASP A 55 12.56 16.47 4.30
CA ASP A 55 12.33 16.78 2.89
C ASP A 55 13.52 16.41 1.99
N SER A 56 14.76 16.52 2.51
CA SER A 56 15.97 16.14 1.79
C SER A 56 16.02 14.63 1.50
N GLN A 57 15.63 13.80 2.48
CA GLN A 57 15.54 12.35 2.33
C GLN A 57 14.47 11.99 1.29
N LEU A 58 13.33 12.68 1.31
CA LEU A 58 12.25 12.45 0.33
C LEU A 58 12.68 12.81 -1.11
N HIS A 59 13.45 13.89 -1.29
CA HIS A 59 13.95 14.28 -2.61
C HIS A 59 14.94 13.25 -3.19
N GLN A 60 15.90 12.78 -2.38
CA GLN A 60 16.84 11.73 -2.79
C GLN A 60 16.13 10.41 -3.09
N LEU A 61 15.18 10.04 -2.22
CA LEU A 61 14.40 8.82 -2.38
C LEU A 61 13.58 8.85 -3.67
N LYS A 62 12.99 9.99 -4.03
CA LYS A 62 12.23 10.12 -5.28
C LYS A 62 13.05 9.76 -6.52
N GLY A 63 14.30 10.21 -6.61
CA GLY A 63 15.19 9.86 -7.73
C GLY A 63 15.52 8.36 -7.75
N SER A 64 15.79 7.78 -6.59
CA SER A 64 16.09 6.36 -6.45
C SER A 64 14.89 5.48 -6.82
N LEU A 65 13.69 5.86 -6.39
CA LEU A 65 12.45 5.16 -6.73
C LEU A 65 12.13 5.24 -8.22
N GLN A 66 12.44 6.36 -8.88
CA GLN A 66 12.28 6.49 -10.32
C GLN A 66 13.20 5.51 -11.08
N ALA A 67 14.49 5.44 -10.71
CA ALA A 67 15.42 4.49 -11.33
C ALA A 67 14.99 3.03 -11.11
N ILE A 68 14.55 2.69 -9.87
CA ILE A 68 14.01 1.36 -9.57
C ILE A 68 12.80 1.05 -10.46
N ALA A 69 11.89 2.00 -10.65
CA ALA A 69 10.70 1.81 -11.49
C ALA A 69 11.07 1.61 -12.97
N GLU A 70 12.02 2.39 -13.51
CA GLU A 70 12.49 2.28 -14.90
C GLU A 70 13.19 0.93 -15.18
N GLU A 71 13.90 0.39 -14.19
CA GLU A 71 14.60 -0.89 -14.28
C GLU A 71 13.71 -2.11 -13.96
N THR A 72 12.48 -1.89 -13.48
CA THR A 72 11.57 -2.97 -13.10
C THR A 72 10.64 -3.29 -14.26
N GLU A 73 10.77 -4.49 -14.82
CA GLU A 73 9.82 -5.02 -15.80
C GLU A 73 8.41 -5.12 -15.20
N THR A 74 7.37 -4.90 -16.02
CA THR A 74 5.99 -5.06 -15.58
C THR A 74 5.69 -6.51 -15.21
N PHE A 75 4.92 -6.70 -14.14
CA PHE A 75 4.52 -8.02 -13.67
C PHE A 75 3.09 -8.01 -13.13
N SER A 76 2.46 -9.18 -13.06
CA SER A 76 1.13 -9.34 -12.49
C SER A 76 1.22 -9.72 -11.02
N VAL A 77 0.40 -9.08 -10.19
CA VAL A 77 0.17 -9.46 -8.79
C VAL A 77 -1.22 -10.05 -8.67
N GLN A 78 -1.32 -11.20 -8.01
CA GLN A 78 -2.60 -11.79 -7.65
C GLN A 78 -2.88 -11.50 -6.19
N PHE A 79 -4.11 -11.09 -5.89
CA PHE A 79 -4.55 -10.91 -4.51
C PHE A 79 -5.35 -12.13 -4.04
N GLY A 80 -5.29 -12.39 -2.75
CA GLY A 80 -6.12 -13.38 -2.07
C GLY A 80 -7.51 -12.85 -1.77
N ASN A 81 -8.08 -13.31 -0.65
CA ASN A 81 -9.40 -12.89 -0.21
C ASN A 81 -9.36 -11.50 0.42
N ILE A 82 -10.46 -10.77 0.30
CA ILE A 82 -10.71 -9.55 1.08
C ILE A 82 -10.84 -9.96 2.55
N ASP A 83 -10.04 -9.35 3.41
CA ASP A 83 -10.13 -9.53 4.86
C ASP A 83 -10.05 -8.18 5.58
N VAL A 84 -10.10 -8.23 6.91
CA VAL A 84 -10.13 -7.03 7.75
C VAL A 84 -9.13 -7.12 8.89
N PHE A 85 -8.44 -6.02 9.19
CA PHE A 85 -7.67 -5.89 10.41
C PHE A 85 -8.53 -5.34 11.56
N GLY A 86 -8.40 -5.96 12.73
CA GLY A 86 -9.10 -5.59 13.97
C GLY A 86 -10.23 -6.55 14.34
N ASP A 87 -11.08 -6.13 15.29
CA ASP A 87 -12.28 -6.91 15.66
C ASP A 87 -13.23 -6.98 14.46
N ARG A 88 -13.60 -8.18 14.02
CA ARG A 88 -14.49 -8.38 12.87
C ARG A 88 -15.87 -7.74 13.05
N ARG A 89 -16.30 -7.47 14.29
CA ARG A 89 -17.54 -6.74 14.60
C ARG A 89 -17.39 -5.22 14.44
N GLN A 90 -16.16 -4.71 14.43
CA GLN A 90 -15.83 -3.30 14.21
C GLN A 90 -14.49 -3.20 13.45
N PRO A 91 -14.44 -3.68 12.19
CA PRO A 91 -13.21 -3.72 11.43
C PRO A 91 -12.70 -2.29 11.20
N ARG A 92 -11.38 -2.10 11.29
CA ARG A 92 -10.76 -0.78 11.17
C ARG A 92 -10.13 -0.55 9.81
N VAL A 93 -9.64 -1.60 9.18
CA VAL A 93 -8.94 -1.52 7.89
C VAL A 93 -9.36 -2.70 7.02
N LEU A 94 -9.78 -2.42 5.80
CA LEU A 94 -9.96 -3.43 4.75
C LEU A 94 -8.58 -3.77 4.19
N HIS A 95 -8.29 -5.06 4.00
CA HIS A 95 -6.98 -5.52 3.55
C HIS A 95 -7.11 -6.65 2.52
N LEU A 96 -6.18 -6.65 1.58
CA LEU A 96 -6.01 -7.68 0.56
C LEU A 96 -4.56 -8.13 0.58
N GLU A 97 -4.33 -9.39 0.92
CA GLU A 97 -2.98 -9.96 0.90
C GLU A 97 -2.60 -10.32 -0.54
N PRO A 98 -1.48 -9.80 -1.08
CA PRO A 98 -0.94 -10.33 -2.31
C PRO A 98 -0.49 -11.77 -2.08
N LYS A 99 -0.73 -12.65 -3.05
CA LYS A 99 -0.11 -13.97 -3.08
C LYS A 99 1.41 -13.83 -3.23
N GLU A 100 2.14 -14.88 -2.86
CA GLU A 100 3.59 -14.96 -3.05
C GLU A 100 3.97 -14.63 -4.51
N ASN A 101 4.90 -13.69 -4.66
CA ASN A 101 5.34 -13.17 -5.94
C ASN A 101 6.79 -12.67 -5.83
N ASP A 102 7.72 -13.38 -6.46
CA ASP A 102 9.14 -13.08 -6.38
C ASP A 102 9.49 -11.69 -6.93
N ARG A 103 8.80 -11.25 -7.99
CA ARG A 103 9.03 -9.92 -8.59
C ARG A 103 8.61 -8.81 -7.64
N LEU A 104 7.48 -8.97 -6.95
CA LEU A 104 7.02 -8.05 -5.92
C LEU A 104 7.99 -8.04 -4.72
N ALA A 105 8.48 -9.20 -4.30
CA ALA A 105 9.46 -9.32 -3.22
C ALA A 105 10.78 -8.61 -3.56
N VAL A 106 11.30 -8.81 -4.77
CA VAL A 106 12.49 -8.12 -5.28
C VAL A 106 12.26 -6.60 -5.34
N LEU A 107 11.12 -6.14 -5.88
CA LEU A 107 10.79 -4.72 -5.90
C LEU A 107 10.77 -4.11 -4.49
N ARG A 108 10.19 -4.83 -3.52
CA ARG A 108 10.15 -4.40 -2.13
C ARG A 108 11.54 -4.30 -1.51
N GLU A 109 12.41 -5.29 -1.72
CA GLU A 109 13.78 -5.23 -1.17
C GLU A 109 14.62 -4.12 -1.83
N ARG A 110 14.52 -3.93 -3.15
CA ARG A 110 15.18 -2.78 -3.82
C ARG A 110 14.68 -1.44 -3.26
N THR A 111 13.37 -1.33 -3.05
CA THR A 111 12.75 -0.14 -2.44
C THR A 111 13.29 0.11 -1.03
N LYS A 112 13.44 -0.96 -0.24
CA LYS A 112 13.97 -0.90 1.12
C LYS A 112 15.44 -0.49 1.16
N GLU A 113 16.27 -1.01 0.26
CA GLU A 113 17.68 -0.61 0.14
C GLU A 113 17.82 0.88 -0.15
N ALA A 114 16.99 1.42 -1.05
CA ALA A 114 16.97 2.85 -1.37
C ALA A 114 16.56 3.75 -0.18
N VAL A 115 15.80 3.21 0.79
CA VAL A 115 15.40 3.93 2.01
C VAL A 115 16.52 3.94 3.06
N LEU A 116 17.43 2.97 3.03
CA LEU A 116 18.53 2.84 4.00
C LEU A 116 19.81 3.59 3.60
N GLN A 117 19.85 4.18 2.41
CA GLN A 117 20.94 4.98 1.87
C GLN A 117 20.82 6.46 2.28
#